data_AF-A0A087LWW7-F1
#
_entry.id   AF-A0A087LWW7-F1
#
_cell.length_a   1.000
_cell.length_b   1.000
_cell.length_c   1.000
_cell.angle_alpha   90.00
_cell.angle_beta   90.00
_cell.angle_gamma   90.00
#
_symmetry.space_group_name_H-M   'P 1'
#
loop_
_entity.id
_entity.type
_entity.pdbx_description
1 polymer ?
#
loop_
_entity_poly.entity_id
_entity_poly.type
_entity_poly.pdbx_seq_one_letter_code
_entity_poly.pdbx_strand_id
1 'polypeptide(L)'
;MAAHPYDQDVIAPIAVRHLVEFGDPDPNLPGQFGYWYNFVDYDFTAGDRIVTARHYLDEPQRALLLGMPVEDELTLLVLQFLLMRYDRLEWLGREGYVPVPKPIMKEVRHRLDLHLKRAGG
;
A
#
# COMPACT_ATOMS: atom_id res chain seq x y z
N MET A 1 -27.28 -14.96 -1.41
CA MET A 1 -26.38 -14.09 -0.62
C MET A 1 -25.79 -13.11 -1.61
N ALA A 2 -26.00 -11.80 -1.44
CA ALA A 2 -25.39 -10.81 -2.32
C ALA A 2 -23.87 -10.94 -2.15
N ALA A 3 -23.16 -11.25 -3.24
CA ALA A 3 -21.71 -11.20 -3.25
C ALA A 3 -21.29 -9.82 -2.76
N HIS A 4 -20.41 -9.76 -1.77
CA HIS A 4 -19.86 -8.49 -1.30
C HIS A 4 -19.28 -7.78 -2.53
N PRO A 5 -19.39 -6.45 -2.69
CA PRO A 5 -18.79 -5.73 -3.83
C PRO A 5 -17.27 -5.90 -3.96
N TYR A 6 -16.63 -6.57 -2.99
CA TYR A 6 -15.21 -6.94 -2.99
C TYR A 6 -14.95 -8.40 -3.42
N ASP A 7 -15.98 -9.25 -3.57
CA ASP A 7 -15.81 -10.70 -3.76
C ASP A 7 -15.35 -11.12 -5.17
N GLN A 8 -15.03 -10.19 -6.08
CA GLN A 8 -14.77 -10.55 -7.48
C GLN A 8 -13.43 -10.07 -8.07
N ASP A 9 -12.95 -8.86 -7.75
CA ASP A 9 -11.70 -8.36 -8.35
C ASP A 9 -10.90 -7.37 -7.46
N VAL A 10 -11.27 -7.20 -6.18
CA VAL A 10 -10.63 -6.22 -5.27
C VAL A 10 -10.46 -6.84 -3.90
N ILE A 11 -9.25 -6.81 -3.36
CA ILE A 11 -8.98 -7.27 -2.00
C ILE A 11 -9.31 -6.19 -0.96
N ALA A 12 -9.90 -6.56 0.16
CA ALA A 12 -10.04 -5.69 1.33
C ALA A 12 -8.90 -5.95 2.34
N PRO A 13 -8.40 -4.92 3.04
CA PRO A 13 -7.42 -5.12 4.10
C PRO A 13 -8.06 -5.92 5.25
N ILE A 14 -7.31 -6.85 5.81
CA ILE A 14 -7.70 -7.59 7.03
C ILE A 14 -7.50 -6.75 8.29
N ALA A 15 -6.64 -5.74 8.22
CA ALA A 15 -6.43 -4.78 9.31
C ALA A 15 -6.06 -3.41 8.74
N VAL A 16 -6.55 -2.37 9.41
CA VAL A 16 -6.17 -0.97 9.16
C VAL A 16 -5.74 -0.39 10.49
N ARG A 17 -4.48 0.04 10.58
CA ARG A 17 -3.86 0.50 11.83
C ARG A 17 -3.33 1.90 11.64
N HIS A 18 -3.86 2.85 12.43
CA HIS A 18 -3.28 4.18 12.53
C HIS A 18 -2.21 4.17 13.62
N LEU A 19 -0.98 4.51 13.23
CA LEU A 19 0.20 4.39 14.06
C LEU A 19 1.00 5.70 14.05
N VAL A 20 1.73 5.90 15.14
CA VAL A 20 2.64 7.03 15.33
C VAL A 20 3.98 6.48 15.79
N GLU A 21 5.05 6.86 15.10
CA GLU A 21 6.42 6.47 15.44
C GLU A 21 7.25 7.72 15.76
N PHE A 22 7.97 7.68 16.88
CA PHE A 22 8.81 8.76 17.37
C PHE A 22 10.25 8.27 17.49
N GLY A 23 11.19 8.93 16.80
CA GLY A 23 12.62 8.76 17.05
C GLY A 23 13.02 9.52 18.31
N ASP A 24 13.69 8.90 19.28
CA ASP A 24 14.25 9.62 20.43
C ASP A 24 15.59 10.28 20.04
N PRO A 25 16.06 11.32 20.76
CA PRO A 25 17.36 11.93 20.50
C PRO A 25 18.48 10.91 20.74
N ASP A 26 19.51 10.96 19.91
CA ASP A 26 20.69 10.11 20.03
C ASP A 26 21.36 10.35 21.39
N PRO A 27 21.49 9.31 22.25
CA PRO A 27 22.11 9.45 23.58
C PRO A 27 23.58 9.90 23.52
N ASN A 28 24.23 9.81 22.36
CA ASN A 28 25.63 10.20 22.15
C ASN A 28 25.78 11.56 21.45
N LEU A 29 24.69 12.15 20.93
CA LEU A 29 24.71 13.44 20.21
C LEU A 29 23.63 14.39 20.76
N PRO A 30 23.93 15.10 21.87
CA PRO A 30 23.01 16.07 22.46
C PRO A 30 22.63 17.17 21.45
N GLY A 31 21.35 17.26 21.08
CA GLY A 31 20.80 18.32 20.23
C GLY A 31 20.23 17.87 18.88
N GLN A 32 20.31 16.58 18.52
CA GLN A 32 19.57 16.03 17.38
C GLN A 32 18.31 15.31 17.89
N PHE A 33 17.13 15.69 17.39
CA PHE A 33 15.82 15.17 17.85
C PHE A 33 15.00 14.57 16.71
N GLY A 34 14.12 13.66 17.12
CA GLY A 34 13.36 12.67 16.39
C GLY A 34 12.60 13.01 15.12
N TYR A 35 12.43 11.97 14.31
CA TYR A 35 11.38 11.90 13.30
C TYR A 35 10.05 11.54 13.95
N TRP A 36 8.97 12.21 13.52
CA TRP A 36 7.59 11.86 13.88
C TRP A 36 6.90 11.35 12.64
N TYR A 37 6.65 10.05 12.56
CA TYR A 37 5.89 9.46 11.47
C TYR A 37 4.47 9.22 11.92
N ASN A 38 3.52 9.80 11.19
CA ASN A 38 2.10 9.57 11.37
C ASN A 38 1.59 8.82 10.13
N PHE A 39 1.17 7.57 10.28
CA PHE A 39 0.85 6.73 9.14
C PHE A 39 -0.28 5.73 9.40
N VAL A 40 -0.91 5.30 8.31
CA VAL A 40 -1.86 4.18 8.29
C VAL A 40 -1.19 2.98 7.62
N ASP A 41 -1.13 1.87 8.33
CA ASP A 41 -0.76 0.56 7.78
C ASP A 41 -2.03 -0.23 7.42
N TYR A 42 -2.03 -0.78 6.21
CA TYR A 42 -3.05 -1.66 5.66
C TYR A 42 -2.44 -3.06 5.50
N ASP A 43 -2.96 -4.06 6.19
CA ASP A 43 -2.50 -5.44 6.04
C ASP A 43 -3.45 -6.23 5.16
N PHE A 44 -2.89 -7.00 4.24
CA PHE A 44 -3.61 -7.86 3.30
C PHE A 44 -3.06 -9.28 3.39
N THR A 45 -3.91 -10.28 3.16
CA THR A 45 -3.48 -11.68 3.19
C THR A 45 -4.13 -12.51 2.10
N ALA A 46 -3.38 -13.48 1.59
CA ALA A 46 -3.89 -14.59 0.79
C ALA A 46 -3.08 -15.84 1.13
N GLY A 47 -3.74 -16.85 1.70
CA GLY A 47 -3.05 -18.02 2.28
C GLY A 47 -2.10 -17.59 3.39
N ASP A 48 -0.84 -18.03 3.32
CA ASP A 48 0.20 -17.73 4.32
C ASP A 48 0.98 -16.44 4.03
N ARG A 49 0.67 -15.75 2.92
CA ARG A 49 1.37 -14.51 2.54
C ARG A 49 0.66 -13.29 3.12
N ILE A 50 1.44 -12.39 3.70
CA ILE A 50 1.00 -11.09 4.20
C ILE A 50 1.72 -10.00 3.40
N VAL A 51 0.96 -9.02 2.94
CA VAL A 51 1.49 -7.79 2.34
C VAL A 51 0.98 -6.62 3.17
N THR A 52 1.90 -5.78 3.64
CA THR A 52 1.55 -4.53 4.32
C THR A 52 1.79 -3.36 3.38
N ALA A 53 0.83 -2.44 3.32
CA ALA A 53 0.99 -1.15 2.66
C ALA A 53 0.92 -0.03 3.69
N ARG A 54 1.69 1.04 3.47
CA ARG A 54 1.73 2.21 4.35
C ARG A 54 1.33 3.47 3.60
N HIS A 55 0.58 4.31 4.28
CA HIS A 55 0.24 5.66 3.85
C HIS A 55 0.65 6.65 4.94
N TYR A 56 1.55 7.59 4.63
CA TYR A 56 1.94 8.66 5.54
C TYR A 56 0.95 9.82 5.43
N LEU A 57 0.44 10.32 6.56
CA LEU A 57 -0.63 11.33 6.58
C LEU A 57 -0.17 12.72 6.08
N ASP A 58 1.13 12.99 6.12
CA ASP A 58 1.76 14.19 5.54
C ASP A 58 1.98 14.09 4.03
N GLU A 59 1.80 12.90 3.44
CA GLU A 59 1.88 12.64 2.00
C GLU A 59 0.55 12.07 1.46
N PRO A 60 -0.55 12.87 1.42
CA PRO A 60 -1.92 12.41 1.18
C PRO A 60 -2.12 11.63 -0.14
N GLN A 61 -1.28 11.88 -1.13
CA GLN A 61 -1.40 11.29 -2.48
C GLN A 61 -0.57 10.01 -2.65
N ARG A 62 0.16 9.55 -1.63
CA ARG A 62 1.14 8.47 -1.74
C ARG A 62 0.78 7.30 -0.83
N ALA A 63 0.92 6.09 -1.37
CA ALA A 63 1.03 4.87 -0.60
C ALA A 63 2.20 4.02 -1.08
N LEU A 64 2.71 3.17 -0.20
CA LEU A 64 3.84 2.31 -0.48
C LEU A 64 3.62 0.88 0.04
N LEU A 65 4.11 -0.11 -0.70
CA LEU A 65 4.21 -1.48 -0.20
C LEU A 65 5.45 -1.62 0.69
N LEU A 66 5.27 -2.16 1.90
CA LEU A 66 6.35 -2.52 2.80
C LEU A 66 6.93 -3.88 2.40
N GLY A 67 8.26 -3.99 2.49
CA GLY A 67 8.99 -5.20 2.13
C GLY A 67 9.28 -5.34 0.64
N MET A 68 9.99 -6.42 0.28
CA MET A 68 10.31 -6.71 -1.11
C MET A 68 9.06 -7.23 -1.84
N PRO A 69 8.59 -6.52 -2.85
CA PRO A 69 7.40 -6.88 -3.58
C PRO A 69 7.70 -8.04 -4.54
N VAL A 70 6.81 -9.03 -4.53
CA VAL A 70 6.81 -10.16 -5.46
C VAL A 70 5.72 -9.91 -6.48
N GLU A 71 6.01 -10.07 -7.77
CA GLU A 71 5.01 -9.94 -8.83
C GLU A 71 4.11 -11.18 -8.84
N ASP A 72 3.11 -11.19 -7.98
CA ASP A 72 2.08 -12.21 -7.88
C ASP A 72 0.68 -11.59 -7.76
N GLU A 73 -0.33 -12.45 -7.73
CA GLU A 73 -1.73 -12.03 -7.74
C GLU A 73 -2.11 -11.18 -6.52
N LEU A 74 -1.63 -11.55 -5.32
CA LEU A 74 -1.89 -10.76 -4.11
C LEU A 74 -1.32 -9.35 -4.24
N THR A 75 -0.08 -9.20 -4.71
CA THR A 75 0.53 -7.88 -4.90
C THR A 75 -0.25 -7.03 -5.90
N LEU A 76 -0.72 -7.61 -7.01
CA LEU A 76 -1.51 -6.90 -8.01
C LEU A 76 -2.86 -6.43 -7.45
N LEU A 77 -3.56 -7.27 -6.67
CA LEU A 77 -4.82 -6.91 -6.02
C LEU A 77 -4.63 -5.80 -4.99
N VAL A 78 -3.55 -5.85 -4.20
CA VAL A 78 -3.22 -4.78 -3.24
C VAL A 78 -2.92 -3.47 -3.97
N LEU A 79 -2.10 -3.50 -5.02
CA LEU A 79 -1.80 -2.32 -5.82
C LEU A 79 -3.07 -1.72 -6.45
N GLN A 80 -3.99 -2.55 -6.93
CA GLN A 80 -5.30 -2.10 -7.43
C GLN A 80 -6.11 -1.43 -6.32
N PHE A 81 -6.17 -2.02 -5.13
CA PHE A 81 -6.84 -1.42 -3.97
C PHE A 81 -6.27 -0.05 -3.62
N LEU A 82 -4.95 0.09 -3.62
CA LEU A 82 -4.27 1.35 -3.32
C LEU A 82 -4.45 2.39 -4.43
N LEU A 83 -4.42 1.97 -5.70
CA LEU A 83 -4.58 2.88 -6.84
C LEU A 83 -5.96 3.55 -6.90
N MET A 84 -6.98 2.94 -6.29
CA MET A 84 -8.29 3.58 -6.14
C MET A 84 -8.30 4.74 -5.14
N ARG A 85 -7.24 4.89 -4.32
CA ARG A 85 -7.18 5.84 -3.20
C ARG A 85 -6.03 6.82 -3.29
N TYR A 86 -4.95 6.44 -3.98
CA TYR A 86 -3.70 7.18 -4.02
C TYR A 86 -3.20 7.32 -5.46
N ASP A 87 -2.67 8.51 -5.77
CA ASP A 87 -2.17 8.83 -7.11
C ASP A 87 -0.78 8.23 -7.37
N ARG A 88 0.04 8.15 -6.32
CA ARG A 88 1.43 7.68 -6.36
C ARG A 88 1.58 6.39 -5.55
N LEU A 89 1.97 5.32 -6.25
CA LEU A 89 2.31 4.04 -5.63
C LEU A 89 3.81 3.77 -5.74
N GLU A 90 4.38 3.38 -4.61
CA GLU A 90 5.79 3.01 -4.49
C GLU A 90 5.92 1.67 -3.75
N TRP A 91 7.13 1.14 -3.73
CA TRP A 91 7.44 -0.05 -2.96
C TRP A 91 8.83 0.09 -2.32
N LEU A 92 9.10 -0.67 -1.25
CA LEU A 92 10.39 -0.63 -0.58
C LEU A 92 11.42 -1.45 -1.38
N GLY A 93 12.28 -0.76 -2.12
CA GLY A 93 13.42 -1.32 -2.84
C GLY A 93 14.68 -1.38 -1.97
N ARG A 94 15.78 -1.91 -2.54
CA ARG A 94 17.08 -2.02 -1.84
C ARG A 94 17.68 -0.68 -1.43
N GLU A 95 17.42 0.37 -2.22
CA GLU A 95 17.96 1.72 -2.02
C GLU A 95 16.92 2.68 -1.42
N GLY A 96 15.82 2.14 -0.89
CA GLY A 96 14.71 2.91 -0.36
C GLY A 96 13.46 2.83 -1.23
N TYR A 97 12.60 3.84 -1.13
CA TYR A 97 11.33 3.85 -1.84
C TYR A 97 11.55 4.10 -3.33
N VAL A 98 11.00 3.23 -4.17
CA VAL A 98 11.04 3.41 -5.63
C VAL A 98 9.65 3.27 -6.23
N PRO A 99 9.35 3.95 -7.36
CA PRO A 99 8.09 3.79 -8.06
C PRO A 99 7.84 2.33 -8.46
N VAL A 100 6.58 1.92 -8.39
CA VAL A 100 6.19 0.60 -8.91
C VAL A 100 6.53 0.52 -10.41
N PRO A 101 7.16 -0.57 -10.89
CA PRO A 101 7.56 -0.72 -12.29
C PRO A 101 6.42 -0.48 -13.28
N LYS A 102 6.73 0.19 -14.41
CA LYS A 102 5.75 0.51 -15.45
C LYS A 102 4.94 -0.70 -15.97
N PRO A 103 5.54 -1.89 -16.20
CA PRO A 103 4.76 -3.06 -16.64
C PRO A 103 3.69 -3.47 -15.61
N ILE A 104 4.05 -3.50 -14.33
CA ILE A 104 3.14 -3.83 -13.23
C ILE A 104 2.04 -2.76 -13.13
N MET A 105 2.39 -1.48 -13.15
CA MET A 105 1.39 -0.40 -13.11
C MET A 105 0.44 -0.41 -14.31
N LYS A 106 0.90 -0.84 -15.49
CA LYS A 106 0.04 -1.00 -16.67
C LYS A 106 -1.00 -2.11 -16.44
N GLU A 107 -0.58 -3.23 -15.87
CA GLU A 107 -1.47 -4.35 -15.54
C GLU A 107 -2.49 -3.95 -14.45
N VAL A 108 -2.03 -3.31 -13.37
CA VAL A 108 -2.90 -2.83 -12.29
C VAL A 108 -3.95 -1.84 -12.82
N ARG A 109 -3.57 -0.90 -13.69
CA ARG A 109 -4.51 0.03 -14.33
C ARG A 109 -5.51 -0.69 -15.22
N HIS A 110 -5.06 -1.66 -16.01
CA HIS A 110 -5.95 -2.46 -16.85
C HIS A 110 -7.01 -3.19 -16.01
N ARG A 111 -6.61 -3.81 -14.90
CA ARG A 111 -7.52 -4.48 -13.96
C ARG A 111 -8.49 -3.51 -13.31
N LEU A 112 -8.00 -2.34 -12.89
CA LEU A 112 -8.85 -1.28 -12.34
C LEU A 112 -9.91 -0.82 -13.36
N ASP A 113 -9.52 -0.59 -14.62
CA ASP A 113 -10.46 -0.21 -15.69
C ASP A 113 -11.54 -1.27 -15.89
N LEU A 114 -11.18 -2.57 -15.85
CA LEU A 114 -12.14 -3.66 -15.94
C LEU A 114 -13.09 -3.69 -14.73
N HIS A 115 -12.57 -3.50 -13.53
CA HIS A 115 -13.36 -3.42 -12.30
C HIS A 115 -14.37 -2.26 -12.36
N LEU A 116 -13.93 -1.06 -12.73
CA LEU A 116 -14.78 0.12 -12.82
C LEU A 116 -15.86 -0.01 -13.89
N LYS A 117 -15.55 -0.64 -15.04
CA LYS A 117 -16.55 -0.94 -16.08
C LYS A 117 -17.65 -1.88 -15.60
N ARG A 118 -17.31 -2.84 -14.72
CA ARG A 118 -18.28 -3.80 -14.15
C ARG A 118 -19.13 -3.16 -13.05
N ALA A 119 -18.54 -2.28 -12.22
CA ALA A 119 -19.24 -1.62 -11.13
C ALA A 119 -20.18 -0.48 -11.59
N GLY A 120 -19.96 0.06 -12.80
CA GLY A 120 -20.73 1.15 -13.39
C GLY A 120 -21.76 0.76 -14.45
N GLY A 121 -22.10 -0.53 -14.59
CA GLY A 121 -23.15 -1.04 -15.48
C GLY A 121 -24.33 -1.61 -14.71
#